data_AF-A0A4V2AZB8-F1
#
_entry.id   AF-A0A4V2AZB8-F1
#
_cell.length_a   1.000
_cell.length_b   1.000
_cell.length_c   1.000
_cell.angle_alpha   90.00
_cell.angle_beta   90.00
_cell.angle_gamma   90.00
#
_symmetry.space_group_name_H-M   'P 1'
#
loop_
_entity.id
_entity.type
_entity.pdbx_description
1 polymer ?
#
loop_
_entity_poly.entity_id
_entity_poly.type
_entity_poly.pdbx_seq_one_letter_code
_entity_poly.pdbx_strand_id
1 'polypeptide(L)'
;MGLSIHYNGEITNVGLISELTEEVKEVCVTLGWSSRVFDDEHFQGICFSPPGCEPLFLTFHNSTLLASPVLWQFKIEPIHTISVKTQFAGIAMHKAVIGFLRHLQTRYFSRFELTDEGGFWESNDESILQKQFSHYNFLHHAMSDAVSKLEAIEGETAKDLADRLAKALGKNWSSLRDGEEEPS
;
A
#
# COMPACT_ATOMS: atom_id res chain seq x y z
N MET A 1 -6.11 8.59 -3.05
CA MET A 1 -6.42 7.88 -1.79
C MET A 1 -6.89 6.49 -2.14
N GLY A 2 -6.51 5.48 -1.38
CA GLY A 2 -6.78 4.06 -1.66
C GLY A 2 -5.93 3.19 -0.75
N LEU A 3 -6.36 1.94 -0.56
CA LEU A 3 -5.83 1.04 0.48
C LEU A 3 -4.31 0.91 0.47
N SER A 4 -3.74 1.29 1.60
CA SER A 4 -2.31 1.27 1.86
C SER A 4 -2.00 0.60 3.19
N ILE A 5 -0.83 -0.03 3.25
CA ILE A 5 -0.22 -0.55 4.47
C ILE A 5 0.93 0.40 4.81
N HIS A 6 1.00 0.83 6.06
CA HIS A 6 2.07 1.68 6.57
C HIS A 6 2.82 0.91 7.64
N TYR A 7 4.14 0.82 7.53
CA TYR A 7 4.92 0.10 8.53
C TYR A 7 6.27 0.75 8.79
N ASN A 8 6.75 0.54 10.01
CA ASN A 8 8.10 0.84 10.45
C ASN A 8 8.58 -0.31 11.34
N GLY A 9 9.89 -0.41 11.53
CA GLY A 9 10.42 -1.49 12.36
C GLY A 9 11.91 -1.42 12.57
N GLU A 10 12.36 -2.21 13.53
CA GLU A 10 13.73 -2.37 13.94
C GLU A 10 14.07 -3.86 13.95
N ILE A 11 15.05 -4.26 13.15
CA ILE A 11 15.54 -5.64 13.13
C ILE A 11 16.32 -5.91 14.43
N THR A 12 16.15 -7.10 14.98
CA THR A 12 16.75 -7.49 16.27
C THR A 12 18.27 -7.38 16.26
N ASN A 13 18.89 -7.72 15.12
CA ASN A 13 20.33 -7.61 14.91
C ASN A 13 20.60 -7.50 13.41
N VAL A 14 21.56 -6.65 13.01
CA VAL A 14 22.04 -6.50 11.63
C VAL A 14 22.47 -7.85 11.02
N GLY A 15 23.00 -8.76 11.83
CA GLY A 15 23.37 -10.11 11.39
C GLY A 15 22.21 -10.97 10.85
N LEU A 16 20.94 -10.59 11.13
CA LEU A 16 19.75 -11.28 10.65
C LEU A 16 19.26 -10.76 9.28
N ILE A 17 19.82 -9.66 8.77
CA ILE A 17 19.37 -9.07 7.49
C ILE A 17 19.54 -10.06 6.34
N SER A 18 20.66 -10.79 6.29
CA SER A 18 20.93 -11.79 5.25
C SER A 18 19.95 -12.96 5.31
N GLU A 19 19.63 -13.45 6.52
CA GLU A 19 18.65 -14.53 6.71
C GLU A 19 17.24 -14.08 6.29
N LEU A 20 16.81 -12.90 6.72
CA LEU A 20 15.54 -12.31 6.29
C LEU A 20 15.48 -12.15 4.77
N THR A 21 16.58 -11.67 4.18
CA THR A 21 16.68 -11.41 2.73
C THR A 21 16.54 -12.71 1.93
N GLU A 22 17.23 -13.77 2.33
CA GLU A 22 17.14 -15.05 1.65
C GLU A 22 15.77 -15.71 1.87
N GLU A 23 15.18 -15.66 3.07
CA GLU A 23 13.82 -16.19 3.30
C GLU A 23 12.79 -15.48 2.41
N VAL A 24 12.83 -14.14 2.36
CA VAL A 24 11.90 -13.36 1.51
C VAL A 24 12.13 -13.64 0.03
N LYS A 25 13.39 -13.77 -0.40
CA LYS A 25 13.74 -14.08 -1.78
C LYS A 25 13.24 -15.46 -2.19
N GLU A 26 13.38 -16.47 -1.32
CA GLU A 26 12.85 -17.82 -1.56
C GLU A 26 11.32 -17.81 -1.73
N VAL A 27 10.61 -17.05 -0.88
CA VAL A 27 9.16 -16.85 -1.02
C VAL A 27 8.82 -16.17 -2.35
N CYS A 28 9.57 -15.13 -2.73
CA CYS A 28 9.34 -14.43 -4.00
C CYS A 28 9.56 -15.35 -5.20
N VAL A 29 10.62 -16.17 -5.21
CA VAL A 29 10.87 -17.16 -6.26
C VAL A 29 9.74 -18.20 -6.32
N THR A 30 9.32 -18.72 -5.16
CA THR A 30 8.28 -19.75 -5.06
C THR A 30 6.93 -19.25 -5.57
N LEU A 31 6.60 -18.00 -5.29
CA LEU A 31 5.32 -17.39 -5.66
C LEU A 31 5.36 -16.60 -6.98
N GLY A 32 6.52 -16.53 -7.63
CA GLY A 32 6.72 -15.78 -8.87
C GLY A 32 6.61 -14.26 -8.71
N TRP A 33 6.93 -13.73 -7.52
CA TRP A 33 6.94 -12.30 -7.25
C TRP A 33 8.26 -11.67 -7.71
N SER A 34 8.19 -10.48 -8.32
CA SER A 34 9.41 -9.75 -8.66
C SER A 34 10.11 -9.26 -7.40
N SER A 35 11.42 -9.42 -7.32
CA SER A 35 12.20 -8.95 -6.19
C SER A 35 13.58 -8.44 -6.62
N ARG A 36 14.19 -7.63 -5.77
CA ARG A 36 15.55 -7.12 -5.91
C ARG A 36 16.22 -7.07 -4.55
N VAL A 37 17.38 -7.70 -4.47
CA VAL A 37 18.24 -7.67 -3.28
C VAL A 37 19.10 -6.40 -3.28
N PHE A 38 19.31 -5.85 -2.09
CA PHE A 38 20.23 -4.76 -1.79
C PHE A 38 21.37 -5.34 -0.95
N ASP A 39 22.60 -5.13 -1.42
CA ASP A 39 23.81 -5.55 -0.73
C ASP A 39 24.96 -4.63 -1.18
N ASP A 40 24.85 -3.36 -0.79
CA ASP A 40 25.86 -2.35 -1.04
C ASP A 40 26.24 -1.60 0.25
N GLU A 41 27.17 -0.64 0.14
CA GLU A 41 27.71 0.10 1.29
C GLU A 41 26.68 1.01 2.00
N HIS A 42 25.50 1.23 1.40
CA HIS A 42 24.44 2.06 1.96
C HIS A 42 23.24 1.24 2.40
N PHE A 43 22.80 0.29 1.56
CA PHE A 43 21.59 -0.49 1.78
C PHE A 43 21.84 -1.99 1.75
N GLN A 44 21.25 -2.65 2.74
CA GLN A 44 21.09 -4.10 2.78
C GLN A 44 19.62 -4.47 2.87
N GLY A 45 19.26 -5.66 2.38
CA GLY A 45 17.90 -6.19 2.48
C GLY A 45 17.30 -6.52 1.12
N ILE A 46 15.97 -6.37 1.01
CA ILE A 46 15.23 -6.77 -0.19
C ILE A 46 14.03 -5.86 -0.43
N CYS A 47 13.74 -5.59 -1.70
CA CYS A 47 12.42 -5.15 -2.12
C CYS A 47 11.73 -6.21 -2.97
N PHE A 48 10.41 -6.28 -2.89
CA PHE A 48 9.62 -7.24 -3.65
C PHE A 48 8.23 -6.70 -3.97
N SER A 49 7.59 -7.23 -5.00
CA SER A 49 6.29 -6.77 -5.47
C SER A 49 5.40 -7.96 -5.78
N PRO A 50 4.51 -8.34 -4.84
CA PRO A 50 3.43 -9.27 -5.12
C PRO A 50 2.51 -8.70 -6.23
N PRO A 51 1.81 -9.55 -6.99
CA PRO A 51 0.92 -9.10 -8.06
C PRO A 51 -0.09 -8.03 -7.61
N GLY A 52 -0.08 -6.88 -8.28
CA GLY A 52 -0.99 -5.76 -8.02
C GLY A 52 -0.65 -4.91 -6.79
N CYS A 53 0.44 -5.21 -6.08
CA CYS A 53 0.99 -4.37 -5.03
C CYS A 53 2.03 -3.40 -5.59
N GLU A 54 2.19 -2.25 -4.95
CA GLU A 54 3.43 -1.47 -5.03
C GLU A 54 4.60 -2.26 -4.40
N PRO A 55 5.86 -1.87 -4.65
CA PRO A 55 7.01 -2.52 -4.02
C PRO A 55 7.00 -2.38 -2.50
N LEU A 56 7.10 -3.51 -1.82
CA LEU A 56 7.41 -3.60 -0.40
C LEU A 56 8.92 -3.50 -0.22
N PHE A 57 9.34 -2.78 0.81
CA PHE A 57 10.74 -2.61 1.18
C PHE A 57 11.00 -3.23 2.54
N LEU A 58 11.94 -4.17 2.61
CA LEU A 58 12.53 -4.68 3.84
C LEU A 58 14.03 -4.40 3.75
N THR A 59 14.35 -3.11 3.72
CA THR A 59 15.69 -2.58 3.49
C THR A 59 16.13 -1.75 4.67
N PHE A 60 17.44 -1.70 4.89
CA PHE A 60 18.08 -1.10 6.05
C PHE A 60 19.22 -0.20 5.59
N HIS A 61 19.26 1.03 6.09
CA HIS A 61 20.33 1.99 5.78
C HIS A 61 21.33 2.05 6.93
N ASN A 62 22.41 1.27 6.84
CA ASN A 62 23.51 1.20 7.82
C ASN A 62 23.08 1.20 9.31
N SER A 63 21.91 0.62 9.60
CA SER A 63 21.27 0.67 10.91
C SER A 63 20.30 -0.50 11.08
N THR A 64 19.77 -0.68 12.28
CA THR A 64 18.71 -1.67 12.57
C THR A 64 17.33 -1.23 12.09
N LEU A 65 17.15 0.03 11.71
CA LEU A 65 15.84 0.58 11.33
C LEU A 65 15.53 0.28 9.87
N LEU A 66 14.27 -0.11 9.61
CA LEU A 66 13.74 -0.11 8.26
C LEU A 66 13.88 1.28 7.63
N ALA A 67 14.25 1.32 6.36
CA ALA A 67 14.48 2.54 5.62
C ALA A 67 14.05 2.36 4.16
N SER A 68 13.26 3.30 3.64
CA SER A 68 12.94 3.34 2.22
C SER A 68 14.13 3.86 1.40
N PRO A 69 14.58 3.13 0.36
CA PRO A 69 15.69 3.57 -0.49
C PRO A 69 15.26 4.61 -1.53
N VAL A 70 13.97 4.99 -1.59
CA VAL A 70 13.42 5.86 -2.64
C VAL A 70 14.03 7.26 -2.59
N LEU A 71 14.07 7.89 -1.42
CA LEU A 71 14.61 9.25 -1.27
C LEU A 71 16.13 9.30 -1.41
N TRP A 72 16.81 8.18 -1.12
CA TRP A 72 18.25 8.08 -1.25
C TRP A 72 18.74 8.30 -2.69
N GLN A 73 17.92 7.95 -3.68
CA GLN A 73 18.21 8.22 -5.11
C GLN A 73 18.39 9.72 -5.40
N PHE A 74 17.82 10.58 -4.54
CA PHE A 74 17.93 12.03 -4.61
C PHE A 74 18.93 12.59 -3.58
N LYS A 75 19.72 11.73 -2.92
CA LYS A 75 20.65 12.08 -1.83
C LYS A 75 19.97 12.77 -0.65
N ILE A 76 18.73 12.39 -0.38
CA ILE A 76 17.95 12.83 0.77
C ILE A 76 17.94 11.69 1.78
N GLU A 77 18.06 12.03 3.06
CA GLU A 77 18.03 11.05 4.15
C GLU A 77 16.80 10.12 4.05
N PRO A 78 16.99 8.80 4.21
CA PRO A 78 15.89 7.85 4.11
C PRO A 78 14.80 8.10 5.16
N ILE A 79 13.56 7.83 4.75
CA ILE A 79 12.42 7.78 5.69
C ILE A 79 12.31 6.36 6.27
N HIS A 80 12.01 6.29 7.56
CA HIS A 80 11.90 5.04 8.31
C HIS A 80 10.47 4.48 8.38
N THR A 81 9.50 5.22 7.84
CA THR A 81 8.13 4.74 7.64
C THR A 81 7.94 4.44 6.15
N ILE A 82 7.55 3.21 5.86
CA ILE A 82 7.29 2.73 4.51
C ILE A 82 5.78 2.66 4.32
N SER A 83 5.29 3.08 3.15
CA SER A 83 3.90 2.96 2.75
C SER A 83 3.82 2.22 1.44
N VAL A 84 2.89 1.27 1.34
CA VAL A 84 2.70 0.42 0.17
C VAL A 84 1.23 0.32 -0.14
N LYS A 85 0.86 0.68 -1.36
CA LYS A 85 -0.51 0.49 -1.84
C LYS A 85 -0.76 -0.95 -2.26
N THR A 86 -1.89 -1.46 -1.82
CA THR A 86 -2.38 -2.81 -2.13
C THR A 86 -3.78 -2.79 -2.76
N GLN A 87 -4.33 -1.60 -2.99
CA GLN A 87 -5.66 -1.37 -3.57
C GLN A 87 -5.94 -2.12 -4.88
N PHE A 88 -4.90 -2.43 -5.68
CA PHE A 88 -5.04 -3.14 -6.96
C PHE A 88 -4.64 -4.62 -6.89
N ALA A 89 -4.19 -5.10 -5.72
CA ALA A 89 -3.76 -6.48 -5.51
C ALA A 89 -4.95 -7.42 -5.25
N GLY A 90 -6.09 -6.85 -4.85
CA GLY A 90 -7.26 -7.60 -4.39
C GLY A 90 -7.08 -8.14 -2.97
N ILE A 91 -8.21 -8.59 -2.40
CA ILE A 91 -8.31 -8.99 -0.98
C ILE A 91 -7.38 -10.15 -0.66
N ALA A 92 -7.34 -11.18 -1.52
CA ALA A 92 -6.52 -12.36 -1.28
C ALA A 92 -5.03 -12.02 -1.17
N MET A 93 -4.52 -11.18 -2.08
CA MET A 93 -3.11 -10.78 -2.06
C MET A 93 -2.81 -9.83 -0.89
N HIS A 94 -3.71 -8.89 -0.58
CA HIS A 94 -3.59 -8.05 0.59
C HIS A 94 -3.45 -8.89 1.87
N LYS A 95 -4.33 -9.88 2.08
CA LYS A 95 -4.26 -10.81 3.22
C LYS A 95 -2.96 -11.61 3.23
N ALA A 96 -2.49 -12.07 2.07
CA ALA A 96 -1.23 -12.81 1.95
C ALA A 96 -0.03 -11.94 2.38
N VAL A 97 0.00 -10.68 1.96
CA VAL A 97 1.01 -9.70 2.38
C VAL A 97 0.96 -9.48 3.90
N ILE A 98 -0.22 -9.23 4.46
CA ILE A 98 -0.40 -9.04 5.91
C ILE A 98 0.07 -10.28 6.69
N GLY A 99 -0.33 -11.47 6.26
CA GLY A 99 0.09 -12.73 6.89
C GLY A 99 1.61 -12.92 6.82
N PHE A 100 2.23 -12.58 5.69
CA PHE A 100 3.67 -12.67 5.52
C PHE A 100 4.42 -11.67 6.41
N LEU A 101 3.96 -10.42 6.49
CA LEU A 101 4.56 -9.42 7.38
C LEU A 101 4.43 -9.80 8.86
N ARG A 102 3.30 -10.40 9.28
CA ARG A 102 3.15 -10.96 10.64
C ARG A 102 4.17 -12.04 10.94
N HIS A 103 4.41 -12.93 9.98
CA HIS A 103 5.42 -14.00 10.12
C HIS A 103 6.83 -13.43 10.25
N LEU A 104 7.19 -12.44 9.42
CA LEU A 104 8.50 -11.80 9.50
C LEU A 104 8.69 -11.01 10.80
N GLN A 105 7.63 -10.33 11.27
CA GLN A 105 7.64 -9.60 12.53
C GLN A 105 8.10 -10.47 13.70
N THR A 106 7.52 -11.66 13.86
CA THR A 106 7.79 -12.51 15.04
C THR A 106 9.19 -13.10 15.04
N ARG A 107 9.82 -13.22 13.87
CA ARG A 107 11.12 -13.89 13.71
C ARG A 107 12.30 -12.91 13.70
N TYR A 108 12.16 -11.77 13.05
CA TYR A 108 13.31 -10.91 12.73
C TYR A 108 13.33 -9.59 13.49
N PHE A 109 12.17 -9.05 13.86
CA PHE A 109 12.06 -7.68 14.36
C PHE A 109 11.97 -7.63 15.89
N SER A 110 12.78 -6.76 16.51
CA SER A 110 12.64 -6.42 17.93
C SER A 110 11.47 -5.46 18.15
N ARG A 111 11.17 -4.65 17.14
CA ARG A 111 9.99 -3.78 17.06
C ARG A 111 9.47 -3.76 15.64
N PHE A 112 8.16 -3.91 15.47
CA PHE A 112 7.49 -3.78 14.18
C PHE A 112 6.11 -3.19 14.41
N GLU A 113 5.85 -2.05 13.79
CA GLU A 113 4.59 -1.34 13.88
C GLU A 113 4.00 -1.27 12.48
N LEU A 114 2.73 -1.65 12.36
CA LEU A 114 2.00 -1.62 11.11
C LEU A 114 0.60 -1.05 11.34
N THR A 115 0.17 -0.21 10.42
CA THR A 115 -1.19 0.30 10.30
C THR A 115 -1.72 -0.09 8.94
N ASP A 116 -2.90 -0.70 8.91
CA ASP A 116 -3.56 -1.14 7.69
C ASP A 116 -4.83 -0.33 7.45
N GLU A 117 -4.89 0.44 6.35
CA GLU A 117 -6.11 1.16 5.97
C GLU A 117 -7.27 0.20 5.63
N GLY A 118 -6.99 -1.08 5.37
CA GLY A 118 -7.97 -2.14 5.21
C GLY A 118 -8.55 -2.66 6.53
N GLY A 119 -7.90 -2.36 7.67
CA GLY A 119 -8.28 -2.79 9.01
C GLY A 119 -8.10 -4.29 9.29
N PHE A 120 -7.53 -5.05 8.35
CA PHE A 120 -7.32 -6.49 8.50
C PHE A 120 -6.15 -6.81 9.43
N TRP A 121 -5.11 -5.98 9.42
CA TRP A 121 -4.00 -6.11 10.36
C TRP A 121 -4.46 -6.08 11.82
N GLU A 122 -5.40 -5.21 12.18
CA GLU A 122 -5.82 -5.01 13.56
C GLU A 122 -6.93 -5.99 13.96
N SER A 123 -7.89 -6.22 13.06
CA SER A 123 -9.10 -7.00 13.35
C SER A 123 -8.99 -8.49 13.04
N ASN A 124 -8.15 -8.86 12.07
CA ASN A 124 -8.17 -10.18 11.42
C ASN A 124 -9.56 -10.55 10.84
N ASP A 125 -10.41 -9.56 10.56
CA ASP A 125 -11.78 -9.73 10.03
C ASP A 125 -11.82 -9.38 8.54
N GLU A 126 -12.03 -10.39 7.71
CA GLU A 126 -12.13 -10.24 6.26
C GLU A 126 -13.35 -9.41 5.82
N SER A 127 -14.42 -9.38 6.61
CA SER A 127 -15.61 -8.59 6.28
C SER A 127 -15.32 -7.08 6.33
N ILE A 128 -14.49 -6.65 7.28
CA ILE A 128 -14.01 -5.26 7.37
C ILE A 128 -13.18 -4.92 6.13
N LEU A 129 -12.23 -5.80 5.79
CA LEU A 129 -11.38 -5.63 4.61
C LEU A 129 -12.20 -5.55 3.32
N GLN A 130 -13.18 -6.44 3.17
CA GLN A 130 -14.08 -6.46 2.01
C GLN A 130 -14.87 -5.16 1.91
N LYS A 131 -15.40 -4.64 3.02
CA LYS A 131 -16.12 -3.36 3.04
C LYS A 131 -15.21 -2.21 2.59
N GLN A 132 -13.97 -2.18 3.05
CA GLN A 132 -13.01 -1.14 2.65
C GLN A 132 -12.64 -1.23 1.17
N PHE A 133 -12.33 -2.42 0.66
CA PHE A 133 -12.06 -2.62 -0.77
C PHE A 133 -13.26 -2.18 -1.62
N SER A 134 -14.48 -2.58 -1.25
CA SER A 134 -15.70 -2.17 -1.96
C SER A 134 -15.88 -0.65 -1.96
N HIS A 135 -15.65 0.01 -0.83
CA HIS A 135 -15.75 1.46 -0.71
C HIS A 135 -14.76 2.18 -1.64
N TYR A 136 -13.47 1.82 -1.59
CA TYR A 136 -12.45 2.48 -2.43
C TYR A 136 -12.62 2.16 -3.93
N ASN A 137 -12.99 0.93 -4.28
CA ASN A 137 -13.28 0.58 -5.66
C ASN A 137 -14.47 1.39 -6.19
N PHE A 138 -15.52 1.54 -5.40
CA PHE A 138 -16.66 2.38 -5.77
C PHE A 138 -16.20 3.83 -6.03
N LEU A 139 -15.44 4.44 -5.12
CA LEU A 139 -14.95 5.82 -5.29
C LEU A 139 -14.08 5.96 -6.55
N HIS A 140 -13.22 4.97 -6.81
CA HIS A 140 -12.37 4.95 -8.00
C HIS A 140 -13.21 4.86 -9.29
N HIS A 141 -14.21 3.97 -9.33
CA HIS A 141 -15.11 3.84 -10.48
C HIS A 141 -15.97 5.08 -10.68
N ALA A 142 -16.53 5.65 -9.61
CA ALA A 142 -17.34 6.87 -9.70
C ALA A 142 -16.55 8.06 -10.28
N MET A 143 -15.28 8.18 -9.89
CA MET A 143 -14.38 9.20 -10.44
C MET A 143 -14.04 8.91 -11.91
N SER A 144 -13.70 7.67 -12.25
CA SER A 144 -13.40 7.25 -13.63
C SER A 144 -14.58 7.49 -14.58
N ASP A 145 -15.79 7.16 -14.13
CA ASP A 145 -17.04 7.39 -14.85
C ASP A 145 -17.35 8.87 -15.02
N ALA A 146 -17.10 9.69 -14.00
CA ALA A 146 -17.31 11.12 -14.08
C ALA A 146 -16.36 11.77 -15.10
N VAL A 147 -15.08 11.40 -15.05
CA VAL A 147 -14.05 11.96 -15.96
C VAL A 147 -14.26 11.49 -17.39
N SER A 148 -14.56 10.21 -17.62
CA SER A 148 -14.74 9.66 -18.97
C SER A 148 -15.93 10.24 -19.75
N LYS A 149 -16.94 10.76 -19.03
CA LYS A 149 -18.13 11.40 -19.62
C LYS A 149 -17.96 12.89 -19.87
N LEU A 150 -16.83 13.50 -19.48
CA LEU A 150 -16.56 14.92 -19.72
C LEU A 150 -15.92 15.12 -21.08
N GLU A 151 -16.59 15.90 -21.93
CA GLU A 151 -16.02 16.38 -23.18
C GLU A 151 -15.18 17.64 -22.94
N ALA A 152 -14.04 17.75 -23.64
CA ALA A 152 -13.20 18.95 -23.61
C ALA A 152 -13.93 20.12 -24.27
N ILE A 153 -13.93 21.28 -23.62
CA ILE A 153 -14.55 22.51 -24.14
C ILE A 153 -13.45 23.52 -24.45
N GLU A 154 -13.42 24.03 -25.67
CA GLU A 154 -12.44 25.04 -26.10
C GLU A 154 -12.65 26.36 -25.33
N GLY A 155 -11.56 26.91 -24.78
CA GLY A 155 -11.60 28.14 -23.98
C GLY A 155 -12.10 27.97 -22.54
N GLU A 156 -12.38 26.73 -22.10
CA GLU A 156 -12.78 26.43 -20.72
C GLU A 156 -11.66 26.79 -19.73
N THR A 157 -12.00 27.50 -18.65
CA THR A 157 -11.03 27.81 -17.60
C THR A 157 -10.88 26.62 -16.62
N ALA A 158 -9.78 26.57 -15.88
CA ALA A 158 -9.59 25.55 -14.84
C ALA A 158 -10.71 25.53 -13.79
N LYS A 159 -11.33 26.69 -13.52
CA LYS A 159 -12.46 26.79 -12.60
C LYS A 159 -13.72 26.17 -13.19
N ASP A 160 -14.03 26.46 -14.45
CA ASP A 160 -15.22 25.92 -15.12
C ASP A 160 -15.14 24.38 -15.23
N LEU A 161 -13.94 23.87 -15.52
CA LEU A 161 -13.65 22.43 -15.50
C LEU A 161 -13.86 21.83 -14.11
N ALA A 162 -13.35 22.46 -13.06
CA ALA A 162 -13.51 22.01 -11.68
C ALA A 162 -15.00 21.99 -11.26
N ASP A 163 -15.78 23.00 -11.62
CA ASP A 163 -17.21 23.08 -11.33
C ASP A 163 -18.00 21.98 -12.07
N ARG A 164 -17.65 21.68 -13.33
CA ARG A 164 -18.23 20.58 -14.11
C ARG A 164 -17.89 19.21 -13.54
N LEU A 165 -16.64 18.99 -13.15
CA LEU A 165 -16.20 17.77 -12.45
C LEU A 165 -16.97 17.59 -11.14
N ALA A 166 -17.06 18.63 -10.31
CA ALA A 166 -17.80 18.58 -9.05
C ALA A 166 -19.29 18.25 -9.27
N LYS A 167 -19.92 18.83 -10.30
CA LYS A 167 -21.31 18.53 -10.66
C LYS A 167 -21.51 17.09 -11.14
N ALA A 168 -20.57 16.56 -11.92
CA ALA A 168 -20.61 15.17 -12.38
C ALA A 168 -20.47 14.20 -11.21
N LEU A 169 -19.55 14.48 -10.27
CA LEU A 169 -19.37 13.69 -9.05
C LEU A 169 -20.58 13.78 -8.11
N GLY A 170 -21.16 14.97 -7.92
CA GLY A 170 -22.30 15.18 -7.03
C GLY A 170 -23.59 14.44 -7.43
N LYS A 171 -23.79 14.22 -8.74
CA LYS A 171 -24.90 13.37 -9.24
C LYS A 171 -24.71 11.89 -8.89
N ASN A 172 -23.47 11.41 -8.89
CA ASN A 172 -23.14 10.04 -8.49
C ASN A 172 -23.11 9.89 -6.95
N TRP A 173 -22.95 11.00 -6.23
CA TRP A 173 -22.91 11.02 -4.77
C TRP A 173 -24.30 11.04 -4.11
N SER A 174 -25.31 11.59 -4.78
CA SER A 174 -26.68 11.65 -4.23
C SER A 174 -27.31 10.26 -4.13
N SER A 175 -27.01 9.35 -5.06
CA SER A 175 -27.39 7.93 -5.01
C SER A 175 -26.64 7.12 -3.94
N LEU A 176 -25.66 7.70 -3.22
CA LEU A 176 -24.92 7.02 -2.14
C LEU A 176 -25.64 7.07 -0.79
N ARG A 177 -26.46 8.09 -0.55
CA ARG A 177 -27.15 8.26 0.74
C ARG A 177 -28.34 7.32 0.91
N ASP A 178 -28.93 6.87 -0.19
CA ASP A 178 -30.13 6.02 -0.15
C ASP A 178 -29.82 4.54 0.20
N GLY A 179 -28.56 4.18 0.46
CA GLY A 179 -28.12 2.84 0.89
C GLY A 179 -27.67 2.73 2.35
N GLU A 180 -27.69 3.84 3.10
CA GLU A 180 -27.44 3.86 4.55
C GLU A 180 -28.79 3.94 5.29
N GLU A 181 -29.55 2.83 5.30
CA GLU A 181 -30.54 2.67 6.38
C GLU A 181 -29.76 2.47 7.68
N GLU A 182 -29.87 3.46 8.58
CA GLU A 182 -29.31 3.41 9.93
C GLU A 182 -29.82 2.15 10.66
N PRO A 183 -28.94 1.36 11.31
CA PRO A 183 -29.42 0.32 12.22
C PRO A 183 -30.09 1.00 13.43
N SER A 184 -31.38 0.70 13.57
CA SER A 184 -32.26 1.04 14.70
C SER A 184 -31.74 0.62 16.06
#